data_AF-A0ABD0YI47-F1
#
_entry.id   AF-A0ABD0YI47-F1
#
_cell.length_a   1.000
_cell.length_b   1.000
_cell.length_c   1.000
_cell.angle_alpha   90.00
_cell.angle_beta   90.00
_cell.angle_gamma   90.00
#
_symmetry.space_group_name_H-M   'P 1'
#
loop_
_entity.id
_entity.type
_entity.pdbx_description
1 polymer ?
#
loop_
_entity_poly.entity_id
_entity_poly.type
_entity_poly.pdbx_seq_one_letter_code
_entity_poly.pdbx_strand_id
1 'polypeptide(L)'
;MHLSSTDGATPSACGSPPARHLTAELLAQRTVDGLLAEHPGELVRTGSPHVVCTVLPTHWRSNKTLPVGFKVVALGEVMDGTIVTVRAGNDENYCAELRNCTAVMKNQVAKFNDLRFVGRSGRGGSFFSYLCKS
;
A
#
# COMPACT_ATOMS: atom_id res chain seq x y z
N MET A 1 -29.30 -74.30 -14.36
CA MET A 1 -28.15 -73.99 -15.26
C MET A 1 -27.84 -72.52 -15.02
N HIS A 2 -26.63 -72.08 -14.60
CA HIS A 2 -25.35 -72.07 -15.34
C HIS A 2 -25.50 -71.40 -16.72
N LEU A 3 -24.74 -70.39 -17.17
CA LEU A 3 -23.62 -69.51 -16.68
C LEU A 3 -23.60 -68.25 -17.63
N SER A 4 -22.78 -67.18 -17.64
CA SER A 4 -21.68 -66.49 -16.87
C SER A 4 -21.35 -65.18 -17.64
N SER A 5 -20.62 -64.13 -17.23
CA SER A 5 -20.15 -63.50 -15.95
C SER A 5 -19.35 -62.21 -16.33
N THR A 6 -18.98 -61.33 -15.38
CA THR A 6 -17.99 -60.20 -15.48
C THR A 6 -18.30 -59.06 -16.50
N ASP A 7 -17.84 -57.80 -16.41
CA ASP A 7 -17.10 -56.98 -15.42
C ASP A 7 -17.54 -55.49 -15.62
N GLY A 8 -17.27 -54.46 -14.80
CA GLY A 8 -16.38 -54.30 -13.65
C GLY A 8 -16.45 -52.89 -13.01
N ALA A 9 -15.47 -52.61 -12.14
CA ALA A 9 -15.20 -51.39 -11.34
C ALA A 9 -15.13 -50.04 -12.11
N THR A 10 -15.12 -48.80 -11.53
CA THR A 10 -15.05 -48.28 -10.13
C THR A 10 -15.61 -46.82 -10.08
N PRO A 11 -15.81 -46.17 -8.90
CA PRO A 11 -16.54 -44.91 -8.78
C PRO A 11 -15.69 -43.64 -8.52
N SER A 12 -16.40 -42.50 -8.43
CA SER A 12 -16.06 -41.27 -7.69
C SER A 12 -14.93 -40.36 -8.19
N ALA A 13 -15.32 -39.18 -8.68
CA ALA A 13 -14.51 -37.97 -8.62
C ALA A 13 -15.21 -36.95 -7.70
N CYS A 14 -14.75 -36.83 -6.45
CA CYS A 14 -15.21 -35.76 -5.57
C CYS A 14 -14.64 -34.42 -6.07
N GLY A 15 -15.51 -33.52 -6.49
CA GLY A 15 -15.14 -32.16 -6.92
C GLY A 15 -14.73 -31.28 -5.75
N SER A 16 -13.58 -31.57 -5.13
CA SER A 16 -12.98 -30.71 -4.11
C SER A 16 -12.89 -29.28 -4.63
N PRO A 17 -13.37 -28.25 -3.89
CA PRO A 17 -13.12 -26.87 -4.28
C PRO A 17 -11.60 -26.68 -4.34
N PRO A 18 -11.07 -25.93 -5.34
CA PRO A 18 -9.63 -25.72 -5.45
C PRO A 18 -9.13 -25.13 -4.14
N ALA A 19 -8.16 -25.82 -3.52
CA ALA A 19 -7.60 -25.40 -2.25
C ALA A 19 -7.19 -23.93 -2.36
N ARG A 20 -7.78 -23.06 -1.51
CA ARG A 20 -7.61 -21.61 -1.60
C ARG A 20 -6.16 -21.26 -1.33
N HIS A 21 -5.37 -21.23 -2.40
CA HIS A 21 -3.95 -20.97 -2.36
C HIS A 21 -3.75 -19.63 -1.65
N LEU A 22 -3.06 -19.65 -0.52
CA LEU A 22 -2.94 -18.50 0.37
C LEU A 22 -1.90 -17.55 -0.23
N THR A 23 -2.29 -16.81 -1.26
CA THR A 23 -1.39 -15.96 -2.03
C THR A 23 -0.76 -14.89 -1.13
N ALA A 24 0.48 -14.52 -1.43
CA ALA A 24 1.17 -13.42 -0.77
C ALA A 24 0.35 -12.11 -0.84
N GLU A 25 -0.45 -11.93 -1.89
CA GLU A 25 -1.38 -10.81 -2.04
C GLU A 25 -2.54 -10.84 -1.03
N LEU A 26 -3.20 -11.99 -0.83
CA LEU A 26 -4.26 -12.14 0.18
C LEU A 26 -3.71 -12.01 1.62
N LEU A 27 -2.46 -12.39 1.85
CA LEU A 27 -1.77 -12.14 3.11
C LEU A 27 -1.46 -10.65 3.30
N ALA A 28 -0.89 -10.00 2.28
CA ALA A 28 -0.61 -8.56 2.31
C ALA A 28 -1.88 -7.74 2.56
N GLN A 29 -2.98 -8.04 1.86
CA GLN A 29 -4.28 -7.40 2.06
C GLN A 29 -4.75 -7.50 3.53
N ARG A 30 -4.67 -8.69 4.15
CA ARG A 30 -5.01 -8.88 5.57
C ARG A 30 -4.13 -8.08 6.53
N THR A 31 -2.82 -8.01 6.27
CA THR A 31 -1.87 -7.20 7.06
C THR A 31 -2.17 -5.71 6.93
N VAL A 32 -2.54 -5.25 5.72
CA VAL A 32 -3.01 -3.87 5.49
C VAL A 32 -4.25 -3.59 6.33
N ASP A 33 -5.28 -4.43 6.23
CA ASP A 33 -6.54 -4.20 6.93
C ASP A 33 -6.40 -4.24 8.45
N GLY A 34 -5.48 -5.06 9.00
CA GLY A 34 -5.10 -5.01 10.40
C GLY A 34 -4.50 -3.65 10.80
N LEU A 35 -3.51 -3.15 10.07
CA LEU A 35 -2.87 -1.86 10.37
C LEU A 35 -3.80 -0.65 10.17
N LEU A 36 -4.74 -0.74 9.22
CA LEU A 36 -5.78 0.28 9.02
C LEU A 36 -6.86 0.24 10.13
N ALA A 37 -7.17 -0.95 10.67
CA ALA A 37 -8.09 -1.08 11.80
C ALA A 37 -7.49 -0.59 13.13
N GLU A 38 -6.18 -0.76 13.33
CA GLU A 38 -5.42 -0.21 14.47
C GLU A 38 -5.32 1.33 14.42
N HIS A 39 -5.30 1.93 13.22
CA HIS A 39 -5.12 3.37 13.01
C HIS A 39 -6.22 3.95 12.08
N PRO A 40 -7.51 3.88 12.48
CA PRO A 40 -8.64 4.17 11.60
C PRO A 40 -8.64 5.63 11.13
N GLY A 41 -8.54 5.83 9.81
CA GLY A 41 -8.53 7.15 9.18
C GLY A 41 -7.20 7.91 9.28
N GLU A 42 -6.17 7.39 9.95
CA GLU A 42 -4.84 8.01 9.93
C GLU A 42 -4.02 7.59 8.70
N LEU A 43 -4.19 6.34 8.25
CA LEU A 43 -3.42 5.73 7.15
C LEU A 43 -4.30 5.42 5.92
N VAL A 44 -3.68 5.42 4.73
CA VAL A 44 -4.28 5.05 3.44
C VAL A 44 -3.33 4.19 2.60
N ARG A 45 -3.91 3.29 1.79
CA ARG A 45 -3.19 2.48 0.80
C ARG A 45 -2.59 3.36 -0.29
N THR A 46 -1.32 3.15 -0.64
CA THR A 46 -0.72 3.77 -1.83
C THR A 46 -1.01 2.92 -3.08
N GLY A 47 -0.49 3.34 -4.25
CA GLY A 47 -0.47 2.50 -5.44
C GLY A 47 0.47 1.28 -5.38
N SER A 48 1.23 1.11 -4.29
CA SER A 48 2.06 -0.08 -4.03
C SER A 48 1.39 -0.99 -3.00
N PRO A 49 1.28 -2.31 -3.26
CA PRO A 49 0.65 -3.27 -2.33
C PRO A 49 1.43 -3.47 -1.02
N HIS A 50 2.67 -2.97 -0.94
CA HIS A 50 3.54 -3.10 0.22
C HIS A 50 3.79 -1.78 0.97
N VAL A 51 3.07 -0.69 0.63
CA VAL A 51 3.25 0.63 1.25
C VAL A 51 1.92 1.32 1.56
N VAL A 52 1.78 1.77 2.81
CA VAL A 52 0.71 2.70 3.25
C VAL A 52 1.32 4.01 3.76
N CYS A 53 0.56 5.09 3.81
CA CYS A 53 1.04 6.39 4.31
C CYS A 53 -0.07 7.20 4.99
N THR A 54 0.27 8.29 5.69
CA THR A 54 -0.72 9.17 6.33
C THR A 54 -1.71 9.73 5.30
N VAL A 55 -3.00 9.78 5.66
CA VAL A 55 -4.02 10.49 4.88
C VAL A 55 -3.65 11.97 4.75
N LEU A 56 -3.53 12.47 3.51
CA LEU A 56 -3.27 13.88 3.25
C LEU A 56 -4.58 14.67 3.11
N PRO A 57 -4.64 15.93 3.57
CA PRO A 57 -5.84 16.77 3.39
C PRO A 57 -6.17 16.98 1.91
N THR A 58 -7.45 16.89 1.55
CA THR A 58 -7.95 17.08 0.17
C THR A 58 -7.63 18.45 -0.42
N HIS A 59 -7.53 19.48 0.43
CA HIS A 59 -7.00 20.79 0.09
C HIS A 59 -6.18 21.33 1.26
N TRP A 60 -4.95 21.79 0.98
CA TRP A 60 -4.07 22.38 1.99
C TRP A 60 -3.37 23.64 1.46
N ARG A 61 -3.01 24.53 2.38
CA ARG A 61 -2.28 25.76 2.04
C ARG A 61 -0.82 25.44 1.75
N SER A 62 -0.29 25.95 0.64
CA SER A 62 1.12 25.75 0.27
C SER A 62 2.09 26.30 1.34
N ASN A 63 3.20 25.60 1.51
CA ASN A 63 4.25 25.83 2.51
C ASN A 63 3.75 25.90 3.98
N LYS A 64 2.54 25.42 4.28
CA LYS A 64 2.03 25.23 5.64
C LYS A 64 2.27 23.80 6.11
N THR A 65 2.79 23.63 7.32
CA THR A 65 2.85 22.36 8.06
C THR A 65 1.51 21.61 7.97
N LEU A 66 1.56 20.29 7.76
CA LEU A 66 0.39 19.42 7.71
C LEU A 66 -0.31 19.35 9.09
N PRO A 67 -1.64 19.05 9.15
CA PRO A 67 -2.36 18.96 10.42
C PRO A 67 -1.98 17.71 11.24
N VAL A 68 -1.42 16.69 10.59
CA VAL A 68 -0.92 15.45 11.19
C VAL A 68 0.47 15.19 10.61
N GLY A 69 1.37 14.61 11.40
CA GLY A 69 2.71 14.22 10.93
C GLY A 69 2.64 13.15 9.84
N PHE A 70 3.29 13.38 8.70
CA PHE A 70 3.29 12.42 7.61
C PHE A 70 4.24 11.25 7.90
N LYS A 71 3.74 10.02 7.81
CA LYS A 71 4.50 8.77 7.93
C LYS A 71 4.25 7.87 6.71
N VAL A 72 5.28 7.12 6.32
CA VAL A 72 5.18 6.02 5.35
C VAL A 72 5.48 4.74 6.12
N VAL A 73 4.69 3.69 5.89
CA VAL A 73 4.82 2.38 6.54
C VAL A 73 5.01 1.31 5.47
N ALA A 74 6.08 0.53 5.60
CA ALA A 74 6.36 -0.62 4.73
C ALA A 74 5.78 -1.90 5.33
N LEU A 75 5.13 -2.72 4.50
CA LEU A 75 4.40 -3.93 4.91
C LEU A 75 5.22 -5.21 4.70
N GLY A 76 6.18 -5.16 3.78
CA GLY A 76 7.29 -6.13 3.68
C GLY A 76 8.57 -5.49 4.23
N GLU A 77 9.52 -6.33 4.65
CA GLU A 77 10.76 -5.92 5.32
C GLU A 77 11.56 -4.87 4.53
N VAL A 78 11.94 -3.78 5.19
CA VAL A 78 12.83 -2.72 4.67
C VAL A 78 13.84 -2.37 5.75
N MET A 79 15.13 -2.37 5.39
CA MET A 79 16.22 -2.14 6.33
C MET A 79 16.12 -0.79 7.05
N ASP A 80 16.35 -0.79 8.37
CA ASP A 80 16.54 0.44 9.15
C ASP A 80 17.70 1.25 8.54
N GLY A 81 17.47 2.53 8.27
CA GLY A 81 18.41 3.41 7.56
C GLY A 81 18.07 3.67 6.09
N THR A 82 17.20 2.89 5.45
CA THR A 82 16.76 3.16 4.07
C THR A 82 16.12 4.54 3.94
N ILE A 83 16.54 5.30 2.92
CA ILE A 83 16.10 6.68 2.69
C ILE A 83 14.81 6.71 1.87
N VAL A 84 13.72 7.17 2.48
CA VAL A 84 12.41 7.29 1.84
C VAL A 84 12.18 8.73 1.40
N THR A 85 11.94 8.95 0.10
CA THR A 85 11.64 10.27 -0.47
C THR A 85 10.19 10.33 -0.96
N VAL A 86 9.44 11.34 -0.53
CA VAL A 86 8.12 11.66 -1.10
C VAL A 86 8.31 12.48 -2.37
N ARG A 87 7.50 12.16 -3.38
CA ARG A 87 7.33 12.98 -4.59
C ARG A 87 5.86 13.32 -4.76
N ALA A 88 5.60 14.40 -5.49
CA ALA A 88 4.28 14.90 -5.79
C ALA A 88 4.28 15.45 -7.21
N GLY A 89 3.22 15.18 -7.96
CA GLY A 89 3.05 15.71 -9.30
C GLY A 89 1.68 15.40 -9.86
N ASN A 90 1.37 16.07 -10.97
CA ASN A 90 0.22 15.84 -11.84
C ASN A 90 0.51 16.43 -13.24
N ASP A 91 -0.47 16.39 -14.14
CA ASP A 91 -0.32 16.83 -15.54
C ASP A 91 -0.02 18.33 -15.69
N GLU A 92 -0.53 19.18 -14.77
CA GLU A 92 -0.21 20.62 -14.74
C GLU A 92 1.19 20.90 -14.14
N ASN A 93 1.68 20.01 -13.27
CA ASN A 93 2.89 20.21 -12.48
C ASN A 93 3.58 18.86 -12.20
N TYR A 94 4.38 18.40 -13.17
CA TYR A 94 4.99 17.06 -13.19
C TYR A 94 5.85 16.73 -11.94
N CYS A 95 6.49 17.72 -11.33
CA CYS A 95 7.28 17.56 -10.11
C CYS A 95 7.11 18.80 -9.22
N ALA A 96 6.15 18.74 -8.31
CA ALA A 96 5.85 19.83 -7.39
C ALA A 96 6.95 19.99 -6.33
N GLU A 97 7.33 21.24 -6.05
CA GLU A 97 8.28 21.55 -4.98
C GLU A 97 7.72 21.09 -3.62
N LEU A 98 8.53 20.33 -2.88
CA LEU A 98 8.27 19.86 -1.53
C LEU A 98 9.41 20.27 -0.59
N ARG A 99 9.10 20.51 0.69
CA ARG A 99 10.09 20.71 1.76
C ARG A 99 10.02 19.55 2.74
N ASN A 100 11.19 19.17 3.27
CA ASN A 100 11.36 18.04 4.19
C ASN A 100 10.79 16.72 3.62
N CYS A 101 10.94 16.53 2.31
CA CYS A 101 10.40 15.39 1.55
C CYS A 101 11.23 14.09 1.67
N THR A 102 12.16 14.01 2.62
CA THR A 102 13.00 12.84 2.86
C THR A 102 12.95 12.46 4.34
N ALA A 103 12.83 11.16 4.61
CA ALA A 103 12.87 10.57 5.94
C ALA A 103 13.70 9.28 5.93
N VAL A 104 14.10 8.84 7.12
CA VAL A 104 14.80 7.55 7.31
C VAL A 104 13.78 6.50 7.75
N MET A 105 13.80 5.33 7.11
CA MET A 105 13.04 4.16 7.55
C MET A 105 13.57 3.67 8.89
N LYS A 106 12.69 3.50 9.88
CA LYS A 106 13.02 2.83 11.14
C LYS A 106 11.85 1.99 11.64
N ASN A 107 12.11 0.71 11.89
CA ASN A 107 11.16 -0.30 12.34
C ASN A 107 9.89 -0.27 11.47
N GLN A 108 10.09 -0.42 10.16
CA GLN A 108 9.06 -0.35 9.10
C GLN A 108 8.35 1.01 8.94
N VAL A 109 8.72 2.07 9.67
CA VAL A 109 8.09 3.40 9.58
C VAL A 109 9.10 4.51 9.28
N ALA A 110 8.92 5.22 8.18
CA ALA A 110 9.61 6.47 7.88
C ALA A 110 8.76 7.67 8.29
N LYS A 111 9.22 8.46 9.28
CA LYS A 111 8.49 9.63 9.82
C LYS A 111 9.09 10.92 9.27
N PHE A 112 8.28 11.73 8.59
CA PHE A 112 8.73 12.96 7.95
C PHE A 112 8.58 14.16 8.90
N ASN A 113 9.68 14.84 9.20
CA ASN A 113 9.67 16.00 10.07
C ASN A 113 9.16 17.22 9.29
N ASP A 114 7.93 17.66 9.57
CA ASP A 114 7.32 18.85 8.95
C ASP A 114 7.34 18.81 7.40
N LEU A 115 6.87 17.71 6.79
CA LEU A 115 6.65 17.64 5.34
C LEU A 115 5.73 18.78 4.88
N ARG A 116 6.12 19.52 3.84
CA ARG A 116 5.29 20.57 3.24
C ARG A 116 5.24 20.49 1.73
N PHE A 117 4.06 20.76 1.18
CA PHE A 117 3.82 20.95 -0.26
C PHE A 117 3.98 22.44 -0.56
N VAL A 118 4.94 22.84 -1.40
CA VAL A 118 5.17 24.25 -1.78
C VAL A 118 4.56 24.54 -3.15
N GLY A 119 4.71 23.61 -4.10
CA GLY A 119 4.03 23.68 -5.40
C GLY A 119 2.50 23.75 -5.27
N ARG A 120 1.84 24.26 -6.31
CA ARG A 120 0.38 24.28 -6.45
C ARG A 120 -0.05 23.25 -7.50
N SER A 121 -1.19 22.60 -7.28
CA SER A 121 -1.69 21.48 -8.09
C SER A 121 -2.59 21.90 -9.27
N GLY A 122 -2.65 23.21 -9.57
CA GLY A 122 -3.52 23.75 -10.60
C GLY A 122 -4.96 24.03 -10.13
N ARG A 123 -5.91 24.06 -11.06
CA ARG A 123 -7.33 24.39 -10.76
C ARG A 123 -8.17 23.13 -10.61
N GLY A 124 -8.07 22.50 -9.44
CA GLY A 124 -8.83 21.30 -9.09
C GLY A 124 -8.04 19.99 -9.21
N GLY A 125 -6.78 20.05 -9.69
CA GLY A 125 -5.87 18.90 -9.67
C GLY A 125 -5.51 18.47 -8.24
N SER A 126 -5.33 17.16 -8.06
CA SER A 126 -4.68 16.55 -6.89
C SER A 126 -3.18 16.33 -7.16
N PHE A 127 -2.41 15.92 -6.14
CA PHE A 127 -0.97 15.66 -6.24
C PHE A 127 -0.61 14.26 -5.74
N PHE A 128 -0.33 13.28 -6.61
CA PHE A 128 0.04 11.93 -6.14
C PHE A 128 0.99 11.17 -7.08
N SER A 129 2.23 10.95 -6.63
CA SER A 129 3.15 9.95 -7.19
C SER A 129 4.21 9.53 -6.15
N TYR A 130 3.86 8.59 -5.27
CA TYR A 130 4.77 8.09 -4.24
C TYR A 130 5.88 7.20 -4.84
N LEU A 131 7.15 7.51 -4.57
CA LEU A 131 8.29 6.67 -4.96
C LEU A 131 9.19 6.38 -3.75
N CYS A 132 8.89 5.32 -3.01
CA CYS A 132 9.89 4.72 -2.15
C CYS A 132 10.97 4.11 -3.04
N LYS A 133 12.22 4.56 -2.91
CA LYS A 133 13.36 3.83 -3.47
C LYS A 133 13.80 2.76 -2.48
N SER A 134 14.05 1.56 -3.01
CA SER A 134 15.03 0.60 -2.51
C SER A 134 16.44 1.10 -2.83
#